data_AF-A0A371YPZ1-F1
#
_entry.id   AF-A0A371YPZ1-F1
#
_cell.length_a   1.000
_cell.length_b   1.000
_cell.length_c   1.000
_cell.angle_alpha   90.00
_cell.angle_beta   90.00
_cell.angle_gamma   90.00
#
_symmetry.space_group_name_H-M   'P 1'
#
loop_
_entity.id
_entity.type
_entity.pdbx_description
1 polymer ?
#
loop_
_entity_poly.entity_id
_entity_poly.type
_entity_poly.pdbx_seq_one_letter_code
_entity_poly.pdbx_strand_id
1 'polypeptide(L)'
;MPEPFLEVRIHKTDLDPNLLAVCAGYELGEWRETQFANHVMQWLPEFALNYQEVRSMSAHNAVALLQKAARSIYQTDKFQSRGEFGELILHIILRQCFKTTPAISKIFFKDSRNDTVKGFDSVHVVYDGSTLDLYLGEVKFYTNINRAISDVITERLCCINM
;
A
#
# COMPACT_ATOMS: atom_id res chain seq x y z
N MET A 1 -2.49 13.91 3.53
CA MET A 1 -3.07 12.64 3.07
C MET A 1 -4.18 12.97 2.10
N PRO A 2 -4.28 12.30 0.94
CA PRO A 2 -5.44 12.41 0.06
C PRO A 2 -6.75 12.09 0.81
N GLU A 3 -7.86 12.68 0.34
CA GLU A 3 -9.18 12.36 0.88
C GLU A 3 -9.50 10.86 0.72
N PRO A 4 -10.19 10.22 1.68
CA PRO A 4 -10.56 8.82 1.58
C PRO A 4 -11.34 8.52 0.30
N PHE A 5 -10.92 7.48 -0.42
CA PHE A 5 -11.60 7.01 -1.63
C PHE A 5 -12.14 5.58 -1.46
N LEU A 6 -11.37 4.71 -0.80
CA LEU A 6 -11.77 3.33 -0.55
C LEU A 6 -12.86 3.28 0.51
N GLU A 7 -13.95 2.60 0.19
CA GLU A 7 -15.08 2.38 1.09
C GLU A 7 -14.89 1.08 1.86
N VAL A 8 -14.97 1.15 3.18
CA VAL A 8 -14.98 -0.03 4.04
C VAL A 8 -16.33 -0.72 3.92
N ARG A 9 -16.36 -1.93 3.36
CA ARG A 9 -17.58 -2.74 3.20
C ARG A 9 -17.79 -3.70 4.36
N ILE A 10 -16.69 -4.22 4.91
CA ILE A 10 -16.70 -5.12 6.07
C ILE A 10 -15.55 -4.73 6.97
N HIS A 11 -15.81 -4.60 8.26
CA HIS A 11 -14.79 -4.49 9.28
C HIS A 11 -15.22 -5.30 10.50
N LYS A 12 -14.60 -6.47 10.67
CA LYS A 12 -14.87 -7.40 11.76
C LYS A 12 -13.61 -7.54 12.61
N THR A 13 -13.65 -6.91 13.78
CA THR A 13 -12.57 -6.94 14.78
C THR A 13 -12.81 -7.99 15.87
N ASP A 14 -13.93 -8.70 15.77
CA ASP A 14 -14.36 -9.79 16.66
C ASP A 14 -13.94 -11.17 16.14
N LEU A 15 -13.30 -11.23 14.98
CA LEU A 15 -12.79 -12.46 14.37
C LEU A 15 -11.29 -12.62 14.65
N ASP A 16 -10.83 -13.86 14.80
CA ASP A 16 -9.40 -14.17 14.81
C ASP A 16 -9.00 -14.99 13.57
N PRO A 17 -8.16 -14.44 12.67
CA PRO A 17 -7.74 -13.04 12.61
C PRO A 17 -8.86 -12.10 12.09
N ASN A 18 -8.71 -10.82 12.45
CA ASN A 18 -9.59 -9.73 12.04
C ASN A 18 -9.78 -9.70 10.51
N LEU A 19 -10.94 -9.22 10.07
CA LEU A 19 -11.28 -9.12 8.66
C LEU A 19 -11.66 -7.69 8.28
N LEU A 20 -10.95 -7.13 7.29
CA LEU A 20 -11.25 -5.85 6.67
C LEU A 20 -11.46 -6.07 5.17
N ALA A 21 -12.60 -5.63 4.63
CA ALA A 21 -12.86 -5.60 3.20
C ALA A 21 -13.12 -4.16 2.75
N VAL A 22 -12.39 -3.72 1.73
CA VAL A 22 -12.50 -2.38 1.14
C VAL A 22 -12.88 -2.48 -0.33
N CYS A 23 -13.53 -1.44 -0.86
CA CYS A 23 -13.98 -1.39 -2.24
C CYS A 23 -13.75 0.00 -2.85
N ALA A 24 -13.37 0.04 -4.13
CA ALA A 24 -13.23 1.27 -4.91
C ALA A 24 -14.58 1.92 -5.29
N GLY A 25 -15.69 1.20 -5.08
CA GLY A 25 -17.04 1.64 -5.40
C GLY A 25 -17.50 1.26 -6.81
N TYR A 26 -18.81 1.08 -6.95
CA TYR A 26 -19.50 0.75 -8.19
C TYR A 26 -20.77 1.59 -8.27
N GLU A 27 -20.89 2.41 -9.30
CA GLU A 27 -21.94 3.43 -9.43
C GLU A 27 -22.49 3.42 -10.86
N LEU A 28 -23.81 3.53 -10.99
CA LEU A 28 -24.49 3.60 -12.30
C LEU A 28 -24.15 2.45 -13.28
N GLY A 29 -23.80 1.28 -12.76
CA GLY A 29 -23.43 0.13 -13.59
C GLY A 29 -21.96 0.11 -14.03
N GLU A 30 -21.14 1.00 -13.49
CA GLU A 30 -19.73 1.13 -13.86
C GLU A 30 -18.82 1.12 -12.62
N TRP A 31 -17.64 0.51 -12.75
CA TRP A 31 -16.60 0.59 -11.73
C TRP A 31 -15.93 1.95 -11.78
N ARG A 32 -15.57 2.49 -10.61
CA ARG A 32 -14.87 3.78 -10.48
C ARG A 32 -13.37 3.67 -10.80
N GLU A 33 -13.03 2.98 -11.88
CA GLU A 33 -11.65 2.59 -12.23
C GLU A 33 -10.74 3.80 -12.45
N THR A 34 -11.21 4.77 -13.24
CA THR A 34 -10.44 6.00 -13.53
C THR A 34 -10.20 6.82 -12.27
N GLN A 35 -11.22 6.94 -11.41
CA GLN A 35 -11.13 7.67 -10.16
C GLN A 35 -10.21 6.94 -9.17
N PHE A 36 -10.26 5.60 -9.13
CA PHE A 36 -9.37 4.80 -8.31
C PHE A 36 -7.92 4.92 -8.79
N ALA A 37 -7.67 4.85 -10.10
CA ALA A 37 -6.34 5.05 -10.66
C ALA A 37 -5.80 6.44 -10.30
N ASN A 38 -6.60 7.50 -10.46
CA ASN A 38 -6.22 8.85 -10.04
C ASN A 38 -5.93 8.94 -8.54
N HIS A 39 -6.73 8.27 -7.70
CA HIS A 39 -6.49 8.22 -6.28
C HIS A 39 -5.16 7.54 -5.96
N VAL A 40 -4.89 6.38 -6.55
CA VAL A 40 -3.62 5.67 -6.39
C VAL A 40 -2.43 6.55 -6.81
N MET A 41 -2.55 7.32 -7.90
CA MET A 41 -1.51 8.25 -8.35
C MET A 41 -1.21 9.36 -7.33
N GLN A 42 -2.20 9.80 -6.54
CA GLN A 42 -1.99 10.81 -5.49
C GLN A 42 -1.13 10.30 -4.33
N TRP A 43 -1.03 8.98 -4.15
CA TRP A 43 -0.21 8.36 -3.12
C TRP A 43 1.23 8.11 -3.54
N LEU A 44 1.56 8.25 -4.84
CA LEU A 44 2.90 8.02 -5.36
C LEU A 44 4.00 8.80 -4.63
N PRO A 45 3.83 10.11 -4.33
CA PRO A 45 4.89 10.86 -3.64
C PRO A 45 5.22 10.26 -2.28
N GLU A 46 4.21 9.93 -1.46
CA GLU A 46 4.43 9.38 -0.12
C GLU A 46 5.03 7.97 -0.17
N PHE A 47 4.61 7.18 -1.16
CA PHE A 47 5.05 5.79 -1.30
C PHE A 47 6.48 5.67 -1.85
N ALA A 48 6.84 6.46 -2.86
CA ALA A 48 8.05 6.26 -3.65
C ALA A 48 9.19 7.24 -3.35
N LEU A 49 8.91 8.41 -2.78
CA LEU A 49 9.92 9.42 -2.46
C LEU A 49 10.39 9.30 -1.00
N ASN A 50 11.56 9.85 -0.71
CA ASN A 50 12.05 9.91 0.66
C ASN A 50 11.46 11.09 1.45
N TYR A 51 11.67 11.07 2.77
CA TYR A 51 11.15 12.08 3.68
C TYR A 51 11.52 13.53 3.29
N GLN A 52 12.76 13.77 2.84
CA GLN A 52 13.21 15.11 2.45
C GLN A 52 12.58 15.56 1.13
N GLU A 53 12.43 14.66 0.16
CA GLU A 53 11.79 14.92 -1.12
C GLU A 53 10.31 15.26 -0.95
N VAL A 54 9.59 14.47 -0.14
CA VAL A 54 8.17 14.75 0.18
C VAL A 54 8.05 16.12 0.86
N ARG A 55 8.94 16.43 1.80
CA ARG A 55 8.91 17.73 2.52
C ARG A 55 9.34 18.93 1.69
N SER A 56 10.17 18.73 0.68
CA SER A 56 10.63 19.79 -0.22
C SER A 56 9.71 20.01 -1.42
N MET A 57 8.62 19.22 -1.53
CA MET A 57 7.65 19.35 -2.59
C MET A 57 6.91 20.69 -2.52
N SER A 58 6.94 21.42 -3.62
CA SER A 58 6.38 22.75 -3.81
C SER A 58 5.84 22.88 -5.24
N ALA A 59 5.11 23.96 -5.53
CA ALA A 59 4.56 24.20 -6.87
C ALA A 59 5.63 24.17 -7.99
N HIS A 60 6.89 24.52 -7.69
CA HIS A 60 7.96 24.63 -8.69
C HIS A 60 8.64 23.28 -9.03
N ASN A 61 8.59 22.30 -8.13
CA ASN A 61 9.24 21.00 -8.30
C ASN A 61 8.28 19.80 -8.24
N ALA A 62 6.98 20.03 -7.98
CA ALA A 62 5.98 18.98 -7.85
C ALA A 62 5.92 18.05 -9.06
N VAL A 63 5.92 18.62 -10.28
CA VAL A 63 5.89 17.81 -11.52
C VAL A 63 7.13 16.92 -11.63
N ALA A 64 8.31 17.45 -11.33
CA ALA A 64 9.56 16.70 -11.39
C ALA A 64 9.59 15.57 -10.35
N LEU A 65 9.14 15.83 -9.12
CA LEU A 65 9.06 14.84 -8.05
C LEU A 65 8.01 13.76 -8.34
N LEU A 66 6.85 14.13 -8.90
CA LEU A 66 5.84 13.17 -9.34
C LEU A 66 6.35 12.28 -10.48
N GLN A 67 7.05 12.86 -11.46
CA GLN A 67 7.67 12.10 -12.53
C GLN A 67 8.75 11.15 -11.99
N LYS A 68 9.53 11.59 -11.00
CA LYS A 68 10.51 10.74 -10.30
C LYS A 68 9.82 9.57 -9.60
N ALA A 69 8.78 9.84 -8.81
CA ALA A 69 8.01 8.83 -8.09
C ALA A 69 7.34 7.82 -9.04
N ALA A 70 6.80 8.30 -10.17
CA ALA A 70 6.25 7.42 -11.19
C ALA A 70 7.35 6.54 -11.79
N ARG A 71 8.47 7.12 -12.23
CA ARG A 71 9.57 6.38 -12.85
C ARG A 71 10.13 5.27 -11.94
N SER A 72 10.25 5.51 -10.63
CA SER A 72 10.75 4.48 -9.72
C SER A 72 9.82 3.27 -9.58
N ILE A 73 8.54 3.39 -9.95
CA ILE A 73 7.59 2.27 -10.01
C ILE A 73 7.51 1.67 -11.41
N TYR A 74 7.47 2.50 -12.46
CA TYR A 74 7.25 2.05 -13.84
C TYR A 74 8.52 1.49 -14.51
N GLN A 75 9.71 1.85 -14.04
CA GLN A 75 10.99 1.43 -14.66
C GLN A 75 11.56 0.13 -14.08
N THR A 76 10.93 -0.46 -13.06
CA THR A 76 11.39 -1.75 -12.56
C THR A 76 11.02 -2.82 -13.59
N ASP A 77 11.93 -3.76 -13.92
CA ASP A 77 11.58 -4.92 -14.76
C ASP A 77 10.45 -5.77 -14.14
N LYS A 78 10.22 -5.56 -12.85
CA LYS A 78 9.09 -6.06 -12.08
C LYS A 78 7.78 -5.33 -12.31
N PHE A 79 7.71 -4.25 -13.07
CA PHE A 79 6.46 -3.59 -13.43
C PHE A 79 5.51 -4.55 -14.18
N GLN A 80 6.05 -5.51 -14.94
CA GLN A 80 5.25 -6.59 -15.54
C GLN A 80 4.67 -7.56 -14.49
N SER A 81 5.25 -7.63 -13.30
CA SER A 81 4.74 -8.40 -12.17
C SER A 81 3.94 -7.48 -11.24
N ARG A 82 2.67 -7.79 -11.04
CA ARG A 82 1.68 -7.00 -10.28
C ARG A 82 2.09 -6.59 -8.85
N GLY A 83 3.23 -7.01 -8.33
CA GLY A 83 3.68 -6.81 -6.95
C GLY A 83 3.74 -5.36 -6.50
N GLU A 84 4.39 -4.45 -7.24
CA GLU A 84 4.62 -3.07 -6.76
C GLU A 84 3.33 -2.26 -6.66
N PHE A 85 2.37 -2.51 -7.55
CA PHE A 85 1.05 -1.89 -7.46
C PHE A 85 0.24 -2.43 -6.26
N GLY A 86 0.48 -3.68 -5.86
CA GLY A 86 -0.10 -4.27 -4.65
C GLY A 86 0.47 -3.67 -3.40
N GLU A 87 1.79 -3.48 -3.37
CA GLU A 87 2.47 -2.81 -2.27
C GLU A 87 1.89 -1.40 -2.09
N LEU A 88 1.67 -0.68 -3.19
CA LEU A 88 1.05 0.64 -3.18
C LEU A 88 -0.41 0.60 -2.68
N ILE A 89 -1.24 -0.33 -3.17
CA ILE A 89 -2.63 -0.46 -2.68
C ILE A 89 -2.67 -0.83 -1.20
N LEU A 90 -1.81 -1.77 -0.77
CA LEU A 90 -1.67 -2.16 0.63
C LEU A 90 -1.26 -0.96 1.50
N HIS A 91 -0.32 -0.16 1.03
CA HIS A 91 0.08 1.09 1.67
C HIS A 91 -1.13 2.04 1.84
N ILE A 92 -1.93 2.25 0.79
CA ILE A 92 -3.13 3.11 0.85
C ILE A 92 -4.11 2.61 1.91
N ILE A 93 -4.38 1.30 1.95
CA ILE A 93 -5.30 0.69 2.93
C ILE A 93 -4.77 0.89 4.36
N LEU A 94 -3.48 0.61 4.60
CA LEU A 94 -2.86 0.80 5.91
C LEU A 94 -2.92 2.27 6.37
N ARG A 95 -2.74 3.22 5.45
CA ARG A 95 -2.81 4.65 5.76
C ARG A 95 -4.22 5.14 6.01
N GLN A 96 -5.17 4.74 5.19
CA GLN A 96 -6.55 5.22 5.30
C GLN A 96 -7.31 4.59 6.46
N CYS A 97 -7.19 3.26 6.64
CA CYS A 97 -7.97 2.51 7.60
C CYS A 97 -7.33 2.47 8.99
N PHE A 98 -5.99 2.42 9.08
CA PHE A 98 -5.27 2.25 10.35
C PHE A 98 -4.44 3.47 10.77
N LYS A 99 -4.41 4.54 9.96
CA LYS A 99 -3.67 5.80 10.24
C LYS A 99 -2.17 5.60 10.55
N THR A 100 -1.63 4.48 10.09
CA THR A 100 -0.21 4.08 10.22
C THR A 100 0.73 5.07 9.55
N THR A 101 2.03 5.08 9.85
CA THR A 101 3.06 5.83 9.13
C THR A 101 4.04 4.85 8.49
N PRO A 102 4.44 5.01 7.21
CA PRO A 102 5.43 4.13 6.60
C PRO A 102 6.77 4.25 7.33
N ALA A 103 7.31 3.13 7.82
CA ALA A 103 8.60 3.12 8.52
C ALA A 103 9.76 2.91 7.55
N ILE A 104 9.55 2.11 6.50
CA ILE A 104 10.54 1.78 5.48
C ILE A 104 9.85 1.81 4.11
N SER A 105 10.29 2.70 3.20
CA SER A 105 9.88 2.63 1.79
C SER A 105 10.83 1.67 1.06
N LYS A 106 10.33 0.48 0.71
CA LYS A 106 11.12 -0.57 0.03
C LYS A 106 11.66 -0.09 -1.33
N ILE A 107 10.92 0.78 -2.02
CA ILE A 107 11.34 1.40 -3.29
C ILE A 107 12.56 2.30 -3.08
N PHE A 108 12.57 3.12 -2.03
CA PHE A 108 13.72 3.96 -1.71
C PHE A 108 14.98 3.13 -1.40
N PHE A 109 14.83 2.01 -0.69
CA PHE A 109 15.96 1.13 -0.37
C PHE A 109 16.45 0.32 -1.58
N LYS A 110 15.56 -0.06 -2.52
CA LYS A 110 15.94 -0.69 -3.79
C LYS A 110 16.75 0.25 -4.70
N ASP A 111 16.41 1.55 -4.76
CA ASP A 111 17.15 2.54 -5.55
C ASP A 111 18.55 2.83 -4.93
N SER A 112 18.67 2.67 -3.61
CA SER A 112 19.91 2.96 -2.86
C SER A 112 20.88 1.77 -2.74
N ARG A 113 20.41 0.52 -2.89
CA ARG A 113 21.23 -0.69 -2.75
C ARG A 113 20.85 -1.69 -3.86
N ASN A 114 21.84 -2.09 -4.65
CA ASN A 114 21.72 -3.09 -5.73
C ASN A 114 21.43 -4.53 -5.22
N ASP A 115 20.87 -4.69 -4.03
CA ASP A 115 20.56 -5.96 -3.38
C ASP A 115 19.05 -6.09 -3.16
N THR A 116 18.51 -7.25 -3.50
CA THR A 116 17.12 -7.59 -3.24
C THR A 116 16.93 -7.78 -1.74
N VAL A 117 16.49 -6.74 -1.05
CA VAL A 117 16.11 -6.84 0.37
C VAL A 117 14.93 -7.82 0.49
N LYS A 118 15.22 -9.05 0.94
CA LYS A 118 14.22 -10.03 1.35
C LYS A 118 13.55 -9.50 2.62
N GLY A 119 12.30 -9.09 2.51
CA GLY A 119 11.51 -8.53 3.61
C GLY A 119 10.06 -8.31 3.21
N PHE A 120 9.20 -8.00 4.18
CA PHE A 120 7.78 -7.72 4.02
C PHE A 120 7.48 -6.71 2.90
N ASP A 121 6.29 -6.80 2.32
CA ASP A 121 5.84 -5.93 1.24
C ASP A 121 5.55 -4.51 1.73
N SER A 122 5.14 -4.39 2.99
CA SER A 122 4.94 -3.12 3.65
C SER A 122 5.34 -3.17 5.12
N VAL A 123 5.98 -2.10 5.61
CA VAL A 123 6.37 -1.94 7.02
C VAL A 123 5.92 -0.57 7.50
N HIS A 124 4.96 -0.58 8.42
CA HIS A 124 4.26 0.59 8.91
C HIS A 124 4.27 0.62 10.43
N VAL A 125 4.17 1.80 11.02
CA VAL A 125 4.12 1.97 12.48
C VAL A 125 2.93 2.82 12.90
N VAL A 126 2.35 2.51 14.06
CA VAL A 126 1.40 3.38 14.76
C VAL A 126 2.01 3.73 16.10
N TYR A 127 2.04 5.02 16.44
CA TYR A 127 2.48 5.48 17.73
C TYR A 127 1.34 6.25 18.39
N ASP A 128 0.87 5.76 19.54
CA ASP A 128 -0.24 6.35 20.27
C ASP A 128 0.18 7.34 21.37
N GLY A 129 1.50 7.58 21.50
CA GLY A 129 2.08 8.37 22.59
C GLY A 129 2.75 7.54 23.68
N SER A 130 2.48 6.23 23.73
CA SER A 130 2.96 5.31 24.75
C SER A 130 3.50 3.99 24.18
N THR A 131 2.86 3.44 23.17
CA THR A 131 3.26 2.21 22.49
C THR A 131 3.56 2.48 21.02
N LEU A 132 4.51 1.71 20.48
CA LEU A 132 4.87 1.70 19.08
C LEU A 132 4.48 0.34 18.49
N ASP A 133 3.40 0.32 17.73
CA ASP A 133 2.91 -0.89 17.09
C ASP A 133 3.52 -1.03 15.70
N LEU A 134 4.03 -2.21 15.39
CA LEU A 134 4.64 -2.54 14.10
C LEU A 134 3.66 -3.34 13.23
N TYR A 135 3.35 -2.80 12.06
CA TYR A 135 2.48 -3.41 11.06
C TYR A 135 3.34 -3.96 9.92
N LEU A 136 3.30 -5.27 9.74
CA LEU A 136 4.00 -6.01 8.70
C LEU A 136 2.98 -6.55 7.71
N GLY A 137 3.09 -6.14 6.45
CA GLY A 137 2.11 -6.48 5.42
C GLY A 137 2.70 -7.32 4.29
N GLU A 138 1.88 -8.23 3.76
CA GLU A 138 2.13 -9.04 2.56
C GLU A 138 0.93 -8.88 1.61
N VAL A 139 1.19 -8.82 0.31
CA VAL A 139 0.13 -8.61 -0.70
C VAL A 139 0.21 -9.64 -1.82
N LYS A 140 -0.95 -10.17 -2.20
CA LYS A 140 -1.10 -11.13 -3.30
C LYS A 140 -2.26 -10.73 -4.20
N PHE A 141 -2.03 -10.77 -5.51
CA PHE A 141 -3.08 -10.53 -6.50
C PHE A 141 -3.64 -11.83 -7.05
N TYR A 142 -4.96 -11.85 -7.16
CA TYR A 142 -5.70 -12.95 -7.70
C TYR A 142 -6.60 -12.49 -8.83
N THR A 143 -6.63 -13.26 -9.93
CA THR A 143 -7.66 -13.10 -10.97
C THR A 143 -8.91 -13.92 -10.69
N ASN A 144 -8.84 -14.83 -9.71
CA ASN A 144 -9.91 -15.73 -9.33
C ASN A 144 -10.16 -15.62 -7.82
N ILE A 145 -11.37 -15.22 -7.45
CA ILE A 145 -11.76 -14.99 -6.06
C ILE A 145 -11.71 -16.26 -5.21
N ASN A 146 -12.05 -17.42 -5.77
CA ASN A 146 -12.03 -18.69 -5.02
C ASN A 146 -10.61 -19.08 -4.64
N ARG A 147 -9.63 -18.85 -5.53
CA ARG A 147 -8.21 -19.03 -5.19
C ARG A 147 -7.75 -18.04 -4.12
N ALA A 148 -8.15 -16.77 -4.22
CA ALA A 148 -7.82 -15.78 -3.21
C ALA A 148 -8.31 -16.21 -1.81
N ILE A 149 -9.55 -16.67 -1.73
CA ILE A 149 -10.15 -17.15 -0.47
C ILE A 149 -9.42 -18.41 0.03
N SER A 150 -9.17 -19.38 -0.84
CA SER A 150 -8.51 -20.64 -0.47
C SER A 150 -7.10 -20.42 0.07
N ASP A 151 -6.32 -19.56 -0.58
CA ASP A 151 -4.93 -19.28 -0.18
C ASP A 151 -4.92 -18.56 1.17
N VAL A 152 -5.76 -17.54 1.36
CA VAL A 152 -5.86 -16.82 2.64
C VAL A 152 -6.28 -17.75 3.78
N ILE A 153 -7.19 -18.69 3.54
CA ILE A 153 -7.56 -19.70 4.56
C ILE A 153 -6.39 -20.63 4.87
N THR A 154 -5.62 -21.02 3.85
CA THR A 154 -4.49 -21.96 4.01
C THR A 154 -3.29 -21.31 4.71
N GLU A 155 -3.05 -20.02 4.48
CA GLU A 155 -1.92 -19.27 5.04
C GLU A 155 -2.10 -18.89 6.52
N ARG A 156 -3.29 -19.08 7.11
CA ARG A 156 -3.64 -18.76 8.52
C ARG A 156 -2.99 -19.66 9.59
N LEU A 157 -1.72 -20.06 9.42
CA LEU A 157 -0.91 -20.74 10.44
C LEU A 157 0.33 -19.97 10.88
N CYS A 158 0.53 -18.73 10.42
CA CYS A 158 1.68 -17.90 10.80
C CYS A 158 1.25 -16.54 11.41
N CYS A 159 0.29 -16.55 12.33
CA CYS A 159 0.16 -15.45 13.28
C CYS A 159 1.20 -15.68 14.38
N ILE A 160 2.37 -15.08 14.20
CA ILE A 160 3.37 -14.90 15.25
C ILE A 160 2.71 -14.09 16.36
N ASN A 161 2.28 -14.76 17.42
CA ASN A 161 2.20 -14.15 18.75
C ASN A 161 3.63 -13.77 19.14
N MET A 162 3.92 -12.48 19.24
CA MET A 162 5.07 -11.97 19.97
C MET A 162 4.61 -10.92 20.97
#